data_AF-A0A7L8ABQ6-F1
#
_entry.id   AF-A0A7L8ABQ6-F1
#
_cell.length_a   1.000
_cell.length_b   1.000
_cell.length_c   1.000
_cell.angle_alpha   90.00
_cell.angle_beta   90.00
_cell.angle_gamma   90.00
#
_symmetry.space_group_name_H-M   'P 1'
#
loop_
_entity.id
_entity.type
_entity.pdbx_description
1 polymer ?
#
loop_
_entity_poly.entity_id
_entity_poly.type
_entity_poly.pdbx_seq_one_letter_code
_entity_poly.pdbx_strand_id
1 'polypeptide(L)'
;MKHILILFFFTISFNSFSQNWELNDIDKTKEYGFQYTFSFQNENDKNEFKVSEKKNSKRTELKGQIFDKLNNPISGVYIKIISKNKTLSKQIQADFEGNFKTELPTGEYSIEINYVGYDQFKTDFRIKENSTTEFKIKLGLGQELRIYQIDSKTELTDNEISEIIDCVNGKRKSKSFSTTECSEKNKYNVTIQI
;
A
#
# COMPACT_ATOMS: atom_id res chain seq x y z
N MET A 1 -28.39 42.58 22.04
CA MET A 1 -28.54 41.52 21.02
C MET A 1 -27.56 40.41 21.34
N LYS A 2 -28.04 39.25 21.80
CA LYS A 2 -27.21 38.08 22.14
C LYS A 2 -26.93 37.30 20.86
N HIS A 3 -25.68 37.20 20.44
CA HIS A 3 -25.28 36.28 19.38
C HIS A 3 -25.02 34.90 19.98
N ILE A 4 -25.88 33.93 19.65
CA ILE A 4 -25.67 32.52 19.94
C ILE A 4 -24.74 31.97 18.87
N LEU A 5 -23.51 31.66 19.26
CA LEU A 5 -22.54 30.99 18.40
C LEU A 5 -22.81 29.48 18.45
N ILE A 6 -23.51 28.96 17.44
CA ILE A 6 -23.74 27.51 17.28
C ILE A 6 -22.45 26.91 16.72
N LEU A 7 -21.63 26.31 17.58
CA LEU A 7 -20.55 25.43 17.17
C LEU A 7 -21.14 24.10 16.70
N PHE A 8 -21.17 23.89 15.38
CA PHE A 8 -21.36 22.57 14.79
C PHE A 8 -20.12 21.72 15.11
N PHE A 9 -20.20 20.92 16.17
CA PHE A 9 -19.31 19.77 16.33
C PHE A 9 -19.74 18.74 15.28
N PHE A 10 -19.09 18.75 14.11
CA PHE A 10 -19.03 17.56 13.28
C PHE A 10 -18.28 16.50 14.07
N THR A 11 -19.02 15.59 14.71
CA THR A 11 -18.45 14.33 15.13
C THR A 11 -18.03 13.64 13.84
N ILE A 12 -16.74 13.69 13.52
CA ILE A 12 -16.15 12.77 12.56
C ILE A 12 -16.27 11.42 13.25
N SER A 13 -17.38 10.72 13.00
CA SER A 13 -17.43 9.28 13.18
C SER A 13 -16.28 8.75 12.33
N PHE A 14 -15.21 8.34 12.99
CA PHE A 14 -14.20 7.51 12.39
C PHE A 14 -14.92 6.23 11.99
N ASN A 15 -15.51 6.22 10.80
CA ASN A 15 -15.84 4.98 10.11
C ASN A 15 -14.49 4.36 9.82
N SER A 16 -14.05 3.52 10.75
CA SER A 16 -12.93 2.63 10.62
C SER A 16 -13.07 1.91 9.27
N PHE A 17 -12.04 2.01 8.45
CA PHE A 17 -11.74 1.13 7.32
C PHE A 17 -12.73 1.14 6.14
N SER A 18 -12.50 2.07 5.22
CA SER A 18 -12.80 1.91 3.79
C SER A 18 -12.01 0.69 3.25
N GLN A 19 -12.57 -0.51 3.40
CA GLN A 19 -12.13 -1.68 2.67
C GLN A 19 -13.31 -2.19 1.85
N ASN A 20 -13.12 -2.27 0.53
CA ASN A 20 -14.17 -2.72 -0.37
C ASN A 20 -14.39 -4.24 -0.17
N TRP A 21 -15.60 -4.59 0.25
CA TRP A 21 -16.12 -5.95 0.20
C TRP A 21 -17.25 -6.02 -0.82
N GLU A 22 -17.47 -7.21 -1.37
CA GLU A 22 -18.47 -7.47 -2.40
C GLU A 22 -19.36 -8.63 -1.97
N LEU A 23 -20.68 -8.52 -2.16
CA LEU A 23 -21.62 -9.63 -2.05
C LEU A 23 -21.66 -10.36 -3.39
N ASN A 24 -21.14 -11.59 -3.42
CA ASN A 24 -20.90 -12.33 -4.65
C ASN A 24 -22.01 -13.33 -5.00
N ASP A 25 -22.63 -13.96 -4.00
CA ASP A 25 -23.64 -14.99 -4.21
C ASP A 25 -24.72 -14.97 -3.12
N ILE A 26 -25.94 -15.30 -3.52
CA ILE A 26 -27.08 -15.52 -2.63
C ILE A 26 -27.78 -16.82 -3.05
N ASP A 27 -27.60 -17.88 -2.26
CA ASP A 27 -28.23 -19.18 -2.45
C ASP A 27 -28.95 -19.63 -1.18
N LYS A 28 -30.23 -19.24 -1.07
CA LYS A 28 -31.08 -19.54 0.10
C LYS A 28 -31.37 -21.03 0.30
N THR A 29 -30.93 -21.90 -0.61
CA THR A 29 -31.07 -23.36 -0.46
C THR A 29 -29.92 -23.99 0.31
N LYS A 30 -28.78 -23.29 0.44
CA LYS A 30 -27.61 -23.74 1.20
C LYS A 30 -27.70 -23.31 2.66
N GLU A 31 -27.02 -24.06 3.53
CA GLU A 31 -26.91 -23.71 4.95
C GLU A 31 -26.24 -22.34 5.15
N TYR A 32 -25.22 -22.03 4.35
CA TYR A 32 -24.56 -20.72 4.27
C TYR A 32 -24.88 -20.10 2.92
N GLY A 33 -26.02 -19.39 2.87
CA GLY A 33 -26.59 -18.89 1.63
C GLY A 33 -26.13 -17.51 1.20
N PHE A 34 -25.25 -16.83 1.94
CA PHE A 34 -24.75 -15.49 1.61
C PHE A 34 -23.22 -15.53 1.54
N GLN A 35 -22.65 -15.14 0.41
CA GLN A 35 -21.20 -15.14 0.19
C GLN A 35 -20.68 -13.72 -0.03
N TYR A 36 -19.76 -13.29 0.81
CA TYR A 36 -19.05 -12.02 0.70
C TYR A 36 -17.56 -12.26 0.44
N THR A 37 -16.90 -11.36 -0.27
CA THR A 37 -15.43 -11.37 -0.38
C THR A 37 -14.80 -10.02 -0.12
N PHE A 38 -13.58 -10.02 0.39
CA PHE A 38 -12.78 -8.82 0.57
C PHE A 38 -11.28 -9.11 0.41
N SER A 39 -10.50 -8.07 0.12
CA SER A 39 -9.04 -8.11 0.10
C SER A 39 -8.45 -6.84 0.74
N PHE A 40 -7.33 -6.97 1.42
CA PHE A 40 -6.69 -5.83 2.10
C PHE A 40 -5.98 -4.94 1.09
N GLN A 41 -6.42 -3.69 0.99
CA GLN A 41 -5.82 -2.69 0.09
C GLN A 41 -4.55 -2.05 0.66
N ASN A 42 -4.32 -2.14 1.98
CA ASN A 42 -3.20 -1.52 2.69
C ASN A 42 -3.10 0.02 2.50
N GLU A 43 -4.21 0.73 2.27
CA GLU A 43 -4.23 2.17 1.93
C GLU A 43 -3.55 3.10 2.95
N ASN A 44 -3.47 2.67 4.21
CA ASN A 44 -2.80 3.43 5.28
C ASN A 44 -1.27 3.25 5.27
N ASP A 45 -0.77 2.22 4.60
CA ASP A 45 0.66 1.93 4.50
C ASP A 45 1.26 2.58 3.25
N LYS A 46 1.24 3.92 3.22
CA LYS A 46 1.68 4.69 2.04
C LYS A 46 3.20 4.75 1.92
N ASN A 47 3.65 4.89 0.67
CA ASN A 47 5.01 5.23 0.29
C ASN A 47 5.49 6.53 0.96
N GLU A 48 6.75 6.57 1.38
CA GLU A 48 7.41 7.77 1.91
C GLU A 48 8.77 7.96 1.24
N PHE A 49 9.20 9.21 1.06
CA PHE A 49 10.55 9.46 0.55
C PHE A 49 11.14 10.77 1.05
N LYS A 50 12.47 10.82 1.02
CA LYS A 50 13.26 12.05 1.20
C LYS A 50 14.22 12.18 0.03
N VAL A 51 14.36 13.40 -0.46
CA VAL A 51 15.36 13.75 -1.48
C VAL A 51 16.29 14.78 -0.88
N SER A 52 17.59 14.56 -1.04
CA SER A 52 18.62 15.53 -0.66
C SER A 52 19.57 15.76 -1.82
N GLU A 53 20.11 16.96 -1.91
CA GLU A 53 21.07 17.33 -2.95
C GLU A 53 22.38 17.75 -2.27
N LYS A 54 23.50 17.22 -2.75
CA LYS A 54 24.84 17.58 -2.29
C LYS A 54 25.67 18.02 -3.49
N LYS A 55 26.32 19.18 -3.41
CA LYS A 55 27.28 19.60 -4.44
C LYS A 55 28.40 18.57 -4.55
N ASN A 56 28.72 18.19 -5.77
CA ASN A 56 29.74 17.22 -6.11
C ASN A 56 30.49 17.72 -7.35
N SER A 57 31.66 18.34 -7.14
CA SER A 57 32.43 19.01 -8.19
C SER A 57 32.94 18.11 -9.32
N LYS A 58 32.69 16.79 -9.27
CA LYS A 58 33.23 15.82 -10.22
C LYS A 58 32.16 15.01 -10.95
N ARG A 59 30.93 14.91 -10.42
CA ARG A 59 29.90 14.02 -10.98
C ARG A 59 28.50 14.59 -10.82
N THR A 60 27.69 14.33 -11.83
CA THR A 60 26.24 14.55 -11.82
C THR A 60 25.57 13.18 -11.68
N GLU A 61 25.05 12.89 -10.49
CA GLU A 61 24.67 11.52 -10.12
C GLU A 61 23.35 11.47 -9.36
N LEU A 62 22.56 10.44 -9.67
CA LEU A 62 21.46 9.99 -8.84
C LEU A 62 21.93 8.77 -8.04
N LYS A 63 21.69 8.78 -6.73
CA LYS A 63 21.81 7.59 -5.89
C LYS A 63 20.62 7.49 -4.94
N GLY A 64 20.43 6.33 -4.36
CA GLY A 64 19.46 6.20 -3.29
C GLY A 64 19.44 4.81 -2.67
N GLN A 65 18.58 4.67 -1.69
CA GLN A 65 18.35 3.43 -0.96
C GLN A 65 16.86 3.20 -0.73
N ILE A 66 16.43 1.96 -0.92
CA ILE A 66 15.02 1.53 -0.87
C ILE A 66 14.83 0.61 0.34
N PHE A 67 13.82 0.92 1.14
CA PHE A 67 13.45 0.18 2.34
C PHE A 67 11.98 -0.19 2.33
N ASP A 68 11.61 -1.17 3.15
CA ASP A 68 10.23 -1.33 3.60
C ASP A 68 9.93 -0.36 4.77
N LYS A 69 8.70 -0.43 5.28
CA LYS A 69 8.25 0.43 6.39
C LYS A 69 8.83 0.05 7.74
N LEU A 70 9.40 -1.16 7.86
CA LEU A 70 10.16 -1.64 9.01
C LEU A 70 11.64 -1.24 8.96
N ASN A 71 12.07 -0.55 7.91
CA ASN A 71 13.45 -0.15 7.61
C ASN A 71 14.37 -1.30 7.20
N ASN A 72 13.83 -2.42 6.72
CA ASN A 72 14.65 -3.44 6.06
C ASN A 72 14.94 -3.00 4.62
N PRO A 73 16.18 -3.14 4.13
CA PRO A 73 16.49 -2.85 2.74
C PRO A 73 15.76 -3.81 1.80
N ILE A 74 15.28 -3.30 0.66
CA ILE A 74 14.62 -4.13 -0.36
C ILE A 74 15.58 -4.30 -1.53
N SER A 75 16.02 -5.54 -1.74
CA SER A 75 16.93 -5.90 -2.81
C SER A 75 16.21 -6.20 -4.13
N GLY A 76 16.92 -6.09 -5.25
CA GLY A 76 16.43 -6.54 -6.55
C GLY A 76 15.34 -5.66 -7.18
N VAL A 77 14.97 -4.56 -6.54
CA VAL A 77 13.94 -3.63 -7.04
C VAL A 77 14.39 -3.01 -8.36
N TYR A 78 13.53 -3.06 -9.38
CA TYR A 78 13.74 -2.34 -10.62
C TYR A 78 13.28 -0.88 -10.50
N ILE A 79 14.20 0.05 -10.74
CA ILE A 79 13.97 1.48 -10.73
C ILE A 79 14.00 1.98 -12.16
N LYS A 80 12.88 2.53 -12.63
CA LYS A 80 12.77 3.16 -13.94
C LYS A 80 12.89 4.67 -13.80
N ILE A 81 13.76 5.27 -14.59
CA ILE A 81 14.02 6.71 -14.61
C ILE A 81 13.74 7.21 -16.02
N ILE A 82 12.84 8.17 -16.15
CA ILE A 82 12.38 8.68 -17.45
C ILE A 82 12.60 10.19 -17.46
N SER A 83 13.24 10.73 -18.49
CA SER A 83 13.34 12.18 -18.65
C SER A 83 11.95 12.77 -18.99
N LYS A 84 11.64 13.97 -18.50
CA LYS A 84 10.31 14.58 -18.72
C LYS A 84 9.95 14.77 -20.20
N ASN A 85 10.95 15.03 -21.05
CA ASN A 85 10.80 15.11 -22.50
C ASN A 85 10.75 13.72 -23.20
N LYS A 86 10.79 12.62 -22.43
CA LYS A 86 10.75 11.23 -22.88
C LYS A 86 11.88 10.79 -23.83
N THR A 87 12.97 11.55 -23.91
CA THR A 87 14.12 11.20 -24.76
C THR A 87 15.07 10.19 -24.11
N LEU A 88 15.01 10.02 -22.79
CA LEU A 88 15.81 9.07 -22.03
C LEU A 88 14.89 8.22 -21.15
N SER A 89 15.08 6.90 -21.21
CA SER A 89 14.51 5.94 -20.26
C SER A 89 15.61 4.99 -19.84
N LYS A 90 15.88 4.92 -18.54
CA LYS A 90 16.90 4.04 -17.95
C LYS A 90 16.27 3.17 -16.88
N GLN A 91 16.64 1.90 -16.86
CA GLN A 91 16.26 0.97 -15.80
C GLN A 91 17.52 0.52 -15.08
N ILE A 92 17.50 0.57 -13.75
CA ILE A 92 18.56 0.09 -12.86
C ILE A 92 17.94 -0.83 -11.82
N GLN A 93 18.74 -1.68 -11.20
CA GLN A 93 18.30 -2.59 -10.16
C GLN A 93 18.99 -2.24 -8.85
N ALA A 94 18.25 -2.27 -7.74
CA ALA A 94 18.82 -2.13 -6.41
C ALA A 94 19.64 -3.37 -6.02
N ASP A 95 20.77 -3.16 -5.33
CA ASP A 95 21.62 -4.24 -4.83
C ASP A 95 21.03 -4.92 -3.58
N PHE A 96 21.80 -5.83 -2.95
CA PHE A 96 21.37 -6.57 -1.76
C PHE A 96 21.14 -5.68 -0.53
N GLU A 97 21.70 -4.49 -0.50
CA GLU A 97 21.52 -3.49 0.57
C GLU A 97 20.45 -2.45 0.17
N GLY A 98 19.73 -2.68 -0.93
CA GLY A 98 18.69 -1.79 -1.45
C GLY A 98 19.24 -0.51 -2.07
N ASN A 99 20.55 -0.42 -2.32
CA ASN A 99 21.17 0.76 -2.91
C ASN A 99 21.07 0.75 -4.43
N PHE A 100 20.93 1.93 -5.01
CA PHE A 100 21.03 2.14 -6.45
C PHE A 100 21.82 3.41 -6.75
N LYS A 101 22.46 3.44 -7.92
CA LYS A 101 23.28 4.58 -8.36
C LYS A 101 23.37 4.63 -9.88
N THR A 102 23.31 5.83 -10.44
CA THR A 102 23.50 6.08 -11.86
C THR A 102 23.88 7.52 -12.13
N GLU A 103 24.73 7.73 -13.13
CA GLU A 103 24.93 9.06 -13.71
C GLU A 103 23.77 9.40 -14.66
N LEU A 104 23.37 10.67 -14.65
CA LEU A 104 22.31 11.22 -15.50
C LEU A 104 22.74 12.62 -15.98
N PRO A 105 22.40 13.01 -17.21
CA PRO A 105 22.49 14.41 -17.62
C PRO A 105 21.68 15.34 -16.71
N THR A 106 21.99 16.62 -16.77
CA THR A 106 21.17 17.63 -16.10
C THR A 106 19.78 17.71 -16.73
N GLY A 107 18.76 17.87 -15.92
CA GLY A 107 17.38 17.90 -16.42
C GLY A 107 16.33 17.48 -15.39
N GLU A 108 15.10 17.41 -15.87
CA GLU A 108 13.92 16.98 -15.11
C GLU A 108 13.57 15.53 -15.46
N TYR A 109 13.31 14.73 -14.42
CA TYR A 109 13.08 13.29 -14.52
C TYR A 109 11.89 12.87 -13.66
N SER A 110 11.35 11.69 -13.94
CA SER A 110 10.49 10.92 -13.05
C SER A 110 11.17 9.62 -12.67
N ILE A 111 11.10 9.24 -11.40
CA ILE A 111 11.46 7.92 -10.89
C ILE A 111 10.19 7.12 -10.68
N GLU A 112 10.18 5.88 -11.15
CA GLU A 112 9.07 4.94 -11.04
C GLU A 112 9.60 3.61 -10.49
N ILE A 113 8.91 3.07 -9.49
CA ILE A 113 9.18 1.77 -8.90
C ILE A 113 7.87 1.00 -8.86
N ASN A 114 7.88 -0.19 -9.45
CA ASN A 114 6.81 -1.17 -9.36
C ASN A 114 7.42 -2.49 -8.91
N TYR A 115 7.11 -2.92 -7.69
CA TYR A 115 7.71 -4.10 -7.08
C TYR A 115 6.63 -4.93 -6.40
N VAL A 116 6.68 -6.25 -6.61
CA VAL A 116 5.62 -7.17 -6.17
C VAL A 116 5.43 -7.08 -4.66
N GLY A 117 4.17 -6.92 -4.24
CA GLY A 117 3.78 -6.79 -2.83
C GLY A 117 3.86 -5.37 -2.27
N TYR A 118 4.32 -4.38 -3.05
CA TYR A 118 4.42 -2.99 -2.64
C TYR A 118 3.56 -2.07 -3.50
N ASP A 119 3.20 -0.93 -2.94
CA ASP A 119 2.47 0.12 -3.63
C ASP A 119 3.38 0.80 -4.66
N GLN A 120 2.80 1.21 -5.79
CA GLN A 120 3.56 1.84 -6.86
C GLN A 120 4.10 3.19 -6.42
N PHE A 121 5.43 3.36 -6.50
CA PHE A 121 6.06 4.64 -6.20
C PHE A 121 6.36 5.41 -7.48
N LYS A 122 5.96 6.69 -7.52
CA LYS A 122 6.29 7.60 -8.60
C LYS A 122 6.45 9.02 -8.07
N THR A 123 7.56 9.67 -8.43
CA THR A 123 7.75 11.10 -8.16
C THR A 123 8.67 11.73 -9.21
N ASP A 124 8.55 13.05 -9.35
CA ASP A 124 9.44 13.84 -10.17
C ASP A 124 10.62 14.39 -9.38
N PHE A 125 11.74 14.63 -10.06
CA PHE A 125 12.95 15.22 -9.48
C PHE A 125 13.81 15.89 -10.55
N ARG A 126 14.71 16.77 -10.10
CA ARG A 126 15.69 17.46 -10.96
C ARG A 126 17.09 16.97 -10.66
N ILE A 127 17.88 16.77 -11.71
CA ILE A 127 19.32 16.58 -11.64
C ILE A 127 20.00 17.90 -12.02
N LYS A 128 20.82 18.43 -11.11
CA LYS A 128 21.63 19.64 -11.34
C LYS A 128 23.06 19.27 -11.64
N GLU A 129 23.74 20.16 -12.36
CA GLU A 129 25.14 19.98 -12.72
C GLU A 129 26.02 19.85 -11.47
N ASN A 130 27.01 18.95 -11.52
CA ASN A 130 28.01 18.79 -10.47
C ASN A 130 27.34 18.62 -9.09
N SER A 131 26.30 17.79 -9.05
CA SER A 131 25.56 17.47 -7.84
C SER A 131 25.22 16.00 -7.76
N THR A 132 25.07 15.53 -6.53
CA THR A 132 24.50 14.22 -6.23
C THR A 132 23.13 14.40 -5.63
N THR A 133 22.11 13.91 -6.34
CA THR A 133 20.74 13.78 -5.84
C THR A 133 20.62 12.42 -5.16
N GLU A 134 20.26 12.42 -3.88
CA GLU A 134 20.19 11.24 -3.03
C GLU A 134 18.77 11.00 -2.53
N PHE A 135 18.21 9.84 -2.87
CA PHE A 135 16.90 9.37 -2.44
C PHE A 135 16.99 8.42 -1.24
N LYS A 136 16.09 8.59 -0.28
CA LYS A 136 15.75 7.56 0.70
C LYS A 136 14.26 7.26 0.55
N ILE A 137 13.93 6.07 0.07
CA ILE A 137 12.56 5.66 -0.27
C ILE A 137 12.13 4.55 0.69
N LYS A 138 10.94 4.67 1.26
CA LYS A 138 10.26 3.60 1.99
C LYS A 138 9.02 3.21 1.21
N LEU A 139 9.00 1.97 0.72
CA LEU A 139 7.85 1.43 0.02
C LEU A 139 6.81 0.92 1.01
N GLY A 140 5.58 1.38 0.83
CA GLY A 140 4.40 0.88 1.50
C GLY A 140 3.88 -0.41 0.85
N LEU A 141 3.10 -1.22 1.57
CA LEU A 141 2.49 -2.42 1.01
C LEU A 141 1.42 -2.07 -0.03
N GLY A 142 1.39 -2.85 -1.11
CA GLY A 142 0.33 -2.77 -2.12
C GLY A 142 -0.92 -3.54 -1.71
N GLN A 143 -1.91 -3.56 -2.59
CA GLN A 143 -3.08 -4.43 -2.44
C GLN A 143 -2.66 -5.90 -2.33
N GLU A 144 -3.26 -6.61 -1.39
CA GLU A 144 -3.07 -8.04 -1.25
C GLU A 144 -3.85 -8.82 -2.30
N LEU A 145 -3.19 -9.82 -2.88
CA LEU A 145 -3.83 -10.78 -3.78
C LEU A 145 -4.67 -11.83 -3.04
N ARG A 146 -4.59 -11.85 -1.70
CA ARG A 146 -5.36 -12.79 -0.88
C ARG A 146 -6.80 -12.30 -0.78
N ILE A 147 -7.72 -13.11 -1.28
CA ILE A 147 -9.15 -12.90 -1.16
C ILE A 147 -9.66 -13.72 0.01
N TYR A 148 -10.32 -13.04 0.94
CA TYR A 148 -11.03 -13.66 2.04
C TYR A 148 -12.49 -13.79 1.65
N GLN A 149 -13.10 -14.90 2.04
CA GLN A 149 -14.51 -15.18 1.81
C GLN A 149 -15.22 -15.32 3.16
N ILE A 150 -16.41 -14.74 3.26
CA ILE A 150 -17.33 -14.90 4.38
C ILE A 150 -18.56 -15.62 3.85
N ASP A 151 -18.79 -16.84 4.32
CA ASP A 151 -20.01 -17.60 4.04
C ASP A 151 -20.92 -17.50 5.27
N SER A 152 -22.09 -16.89 5.12
CA SER A 152 -23.03 -16.65 6.22
C SER A 152 -24.38 -17.33 6.00
N LYS A 153 -25.01 -17.77 7.10
CA LYS A 153 -26.36 -18.34 7.07
C LYS A 153 -27.44 -17.29 6.80
N THR A 154 -27.21 -16.07 7.25
CA THR A 154 -28.10 -14.91 7.09
C THR A 154 -27.37 -13.74 6.47
N GLU A 155 -28.11 -12.82 5.88
CA GLU A 155 -27.55 -11.56 5.40
C GLU A 155 -26.87 -10.82 6.56
N LEU A 156 -25.60 -10.44 6.36
CA LEU A 156 -24.82 -9.65 7.31
C LEU A 156 -24.98 -8.17 7.00
N THR A 157 -25.02 -7.36 8.06
CA THR A 157 -24.95 -5.90 7.94
C THR A 157 -23.52 -5.44 7.67
N ASP A 158 -23.37 -4.23 7.12
CA ASP A 158 -22.06 -3.60 6.89
C ASP A 158 -21.18 -3.57 8.16
N ASN A 159 -21.79 -3.36 9.33
CA ASN A 159 -21.07 -3.34 10.60
C ASN A 159 -20.55 -4.75 10.98
N GLU A 160 -21.36 -5.78 10.81
CA GLU A 160 -20.91 -7.17 11.05
C GLU A 160 -19.78 -7.56 10.10
N ILE A 161 -19.88 -7.17 8.83
CA ILE A 161 -18.81 -7.42 7.85
C ILE A 161 -17.54 -6.66 8.26
N SER A 162 -17.65 -5.39 8.66
CA SER A 162 -16.52 -4.59 9.13
C SER A 162 -15.84 -5.23 10.35
N GLU A 163 -16.59 -5.71 11.34
CA GLU A 163 -16.05 -6.38 12.52
C GLU A 163 -15.28 -7.66 12.15
N ILE A 164 -15.79 -8.42 11.17
CA ILE A 164 -15.10 -9.62 10.66
C ILE A 164 -13.80 -9.23 9.95
N ILE A 165 -13.83 -8.22 9.08
CA ILE A 165 -12.65 -7.69 8.38
C ILE A 165 -11.60 -7.21 9.40
N ASP A 166 -12.00 -6.50 10.45
CA ASP A 166 -11.12 -6.01 11.50
C ASP A 166 -10.48 -7.15 12.30
N CYS A 167 -11.25 -8.20 12.61
CA CYS A 167 -10.70 -9.42 13.22
C CYS A 167 -9.59 -10.01 12.36
N VAL A 168 -9.85 -10.18 11.06
CA VAL A 168 -8.87 -10.73 10.13
C VAL A 168 -7.66 -9.80 10.03
N ASN A 169 -7.86 -8.49 9.92
CA ASN A 169 -6.78 -7.51 9.82
C ASN A 169 -5.82 -7.57 11.02
N GLY A 170 -6.39 -7.67 12.23
CA GLY A 170 -5.62 -7.71 13.47
C GLY A 170 -4.75 -8.96 13.62
N LYS A 171 -5.12 -10.07 12.97
CA LYS A 171 -4.46 -11.37 13.16
C LYS A 171 -3.68 -11.87 11.95
N ARG A 172 -4.03 -11.46 10.73
CA ARG A 172 -3.51 -12.02 9.47
C ARG A 172 -2.00 -11.94 9.26
N LYS A 173 -1.32 -11.02 9.95
CA LYS A 173 0.14 -10.88 9.90
C LYS A 173 0.87 -11.91 10.76
N SER A 174 0.15 -12.62 11.63
CA SER A 174 0.71 -13.71 12.45
C SER A 174 0.93 -14.97 11.60
N LYS A 175 2.08 -15.63 11.80
CA LYS A 175 2.40 -16.92 11.16
C LYS A 175 1.44 -18.05 11.56
N SER A 176 0.79 -17.94 12.71
CA SER A 176 -0.12 -18.95 13.25
C SER A 176 -1.59 -18.68 12.93
N PHE A 177 -1.89 -17.62 12.18
CA PHE A 177 -3.26 -17.18 11.95
C PHE A 177 -4.07 -18.22 11.19
N SER A 178 -5.22 -18.59 11.75
CA SER A 178 -6.29 -19.30 11.04
C SER A 178 -7.52 -18.41 10.88
N THR A 179 -8.12 -18.39 9.69
CA THR A 179 -9.37 -17.64 9.45
C THR A 179 -10.53 -18.14 10.31
N THR A 180 -10.48 -19.39 10.77
CA THR A 180 -11.46 -19.95 11.72
C THR A 180 -11.52 -19.17 13.03
N GLU A 181 -10.44 -18.49 13.42
CA GLU A 181 -10.41 -17.62 14.61
C GLU A 181 -11.24 -16.34 14.47
N CYS A 182 -11.69 -16.03 13.25
CA CYS A 182 -12.59 -14.94 12.94
C CYS A 182 -13.94 -15.45 12.42
N SER A 183 -14.24 -16.75 12.60
CA SER A 183 -15.54 -17.36 12.26
C SER A 183 -16.40 -17.49 13.50
N GLU A 184 -17.73 -17.52 13.33
CA GLU A 184 -18.67 -17.74 14.42
C GLU A 184 -19.50 -19.00 14.16
N LYS A 185 -19.39 -19.98 15.07
CA LYS A 185 -20.06 -21.27 14.95
C LYS A 185 -21.56 -21.09 14.74
N ASN A 186 -22.09 -21.74 13.71
CA ASN A 186 -23.50 -21.68 13.31
C ASN A 186 -23.99 -20.33 12.78
N LYS A 187 -23.12 -19.33 12.59
CA LYS A 187 -23.50 -18.02 12.02
C LYS A 187 -22.80 -17.76 10.68
N TYR A 188 -21.47 -17.76 10.67
CA TYR A 188 -20.68 -17.53 9.46
C TYR A 188 -19.29 -18.16 9.56
N ASN A 189 -18.72 -18.50 8.40
CA ASN A 189 -17.37 -19.03 8.26
C ASN A 189 -16.51 -18.06 7.43
N VAL A 190 -15.26 -17.87 7.87
CA VAL A 190 -14.27 -17.08 7.13
C VAL A 190 -13.22 -18.03 6.57
N THR A 191 -12.99 -17.93 5.26
CA THR A 191 -12.02 -18.75 4.52
C THR A 191 -11.15 -17.89 3.62
N ILE A 192 -10.13 -18.50 3.02
CA ILE A 192 -9.33 -17.89 1.96
C ILE A 192 -9.75 -18.57 0.66
N GLN A 193 -10.10 -17.78 -0.34
CA GLN A 193 -10.41 -18.31 -1.67
C GLN A 193 -9.10 -18.76 -2.33
N ILE A 194 -9.07 -20.02 -2.80
CA ILE A 194 -7.93 -20.64 -3.49
C ILE A 194 -8.16 -20.53 -5.00
#